data_AF-A0A8D8AE27-F1
#
_entry.id   AF-A0A8D8AE27-F1
#
_cell.length_a   1.000
_cell.length_b   1.000
_cell.length_c   1.000
_cell.angle_alpha   90.00
_cell.angle_beta   90.00
_cell.angle_gamma   90.00
#
_symmetry.space_group_name_H-M   'P 1'
#
loop_
_entity.id
_entity.type
_entity.pdbx_description
1 polymer ?
#
loop_
_entity_poly.entity_id
_entity_poly.type
_entity_poly.pdbx_seq_one_letter_code
_entity_poly.pdbx_strand_id
1 'polypeptide(L)'
;LIFLLVGALRDVASFSCGKTATIFSTRISNGKDAEEGEWPWHGALYYRTGQNQPHQYRCGATLIGSRSVLTAAHCIVPNGIAIVPDNVQVKFGMISRNHPGSNSKSY
;
A
#
# COMPACT_ATOMS: atom_id res chain seq x y z
N LEU A 1 46.91 11.62 -2.66
CA LEU A 1 45.96 11.56 -1.52
C LEU A 1 45.09 12.81 -1.49
N ILE A 2 44.19 12.98 -2.47
CA ILE A 2 43.03 13.89 -2.37
C ILE A 2 41.92 13.24 -3.20
N PHE A 3 41.19 12.32 -2.57
CA PHE A 3 39.93 11.79 -3.07
C PHE A 3 38.92 11.94 -1.95
N LEU A 4 38.40 13.14 -1.73
CA LEU A 4 37.31 13.34 -0.79
C LEU A 4 36.39 14.48 -1.26
N LEU A 5 35.12 14.09 -1.46
CA LEU A 5 33.93 14.90 -1.18
C LEU A 5 33.32 15.79 -2.29
N VAL A 6 33.18 15.28 -3.51
CA VAL A 6 32.05 15.69 -4.37
C VAL A 6 31.33 14.44 -4.91
N GLY A 7 31.00 13.53 -4.01
CA GLY A 7 30.10 12.41 -4.27
C GLY A 7 28.75 12.75 -3.66
N ALA A 8 27.83 13.21 -4.50
CA ALA A 8 26.41 13.48 -4.26
C ALA A 8 25.90 13.20 -2.83
N LEU A 9 25.48 14.26 -2.13
CA LEU A 9 24.41 14.15 -1.14
C LEU A 9 23.14 13.74 -1.90
N ARG A 10 23.04 12.46 -2.26
CA ARG A 10 21.74 11.85 -2.46
C ARG A 10 21.18 11.73 -1.05
N ASP A 11 20.30 12.65 -0.68
CA ASP A 11 19.30 12.41 0.35
C ASP A 11 18.46 11.20 -0.12
N VAL A 12 19.03 10.00 0.02
CA VAL A 12 18.24 8.79 0.04
C VAL A 12 17.49 8.93 1.35
N ALA A 13 16.29 9.52 1.29
CA ALA A 13 15.31 9.40 2.35
C ALA A 13 15.29 7.91 2.72
N SER A 14 15.85 7.59 3.89
CA SER A 14 16.02 6.21 4.33
C SER A 14 14.64 5.66 4.66
N PHE A 15 13.96 5.09 3.66
CA PHE A 15 12.70 4.40 3.85
C PHE A 15 12.97 3.13 4.67
N SER A 16 12.60 3.15 5.95
CA SER A 16 12.65 1.97 6.82
C SER A 16 11.35 1.18 6.69
N CYS A 17 11.43 -0.12 6.39
CA CYS A 17 10.26 -1.00 6.34
C CYS A 17 9.85 -1.50 7.74
N GLY A 18 8.62 -2.02 7.85
CA GLY A 18 8.15 -2.77 9.03
C GLY A 18 7.98 -1.98 10.33
N LYS A 19 8.04 -0.64 10.29
CA LYS A 19 7.84 0.23 11.46
C LYS A 19 6.44 0.83 11.49
N THR A 20 5.72 0.57 12.56
CA THR A 20 4.42 1.20 12.86
C THR A 20 4.63 2.56 13.54
N ALA A 21 3.67 3.47 13.41
CA ALA A 21 3.71 4.77 14.11
C ALA A 21 3.48 4.62 15.62
N THR A 22 2.81 3.56 16.04
CA THR A 22 2.41 3.29 17.43
C THR A 22 2.97 1.96 17.92
N ILE A 23 3.15 1.83 19.24
CA ILE A 23 3.52 0.56 19.89
C ILE A 23 2.27 -0.31 19.93
N PHE A 24 2.33 -1.49 19.32
CA PHE A 24 1.23 -2.45 19.30
C PHE A 24 1.56 -3.70 20.14
N SER A 25 0.51 -4.37 20.64
CA SER A 25 0.65 -5.67 21.31
C SER A 25 1.00 -6.74 20.28
N THR A 26 1.97 -7.61 20.59
CA THR A 26 2.35 -8.74 19.72
C THR A 26 1.24 -9.79 19.59
N ARG A 27 0.25 -9.78 20.49
CA ARG A 27 -0.91 -10.68 20.44
C ARG A 27 -2.18 -9.90 20.08
N ILE A 28 -2.72 -10.21 18.92
CA ILE A 28 -4.02 -9.70 18.45
C ILE A 28 -5.07 -10.78 18.69
N SER A 29 -6.02 -10.52 19.59
CA SER A 29 -7.22 -11.35 19.79
C SER A 29 -8.45 -10.49 19.59
N ASN A 30 -9.42 -10.97 18.81
CA ASN A 30 -10.66 -10.27 18.42
C ASN A 30 -10.49 -8.98 17.60
N GLY A 31 -9.25 -8.55 17.36
CA GLY A 31 -8.96 -7.33 16.58
C GLY A 31 -9.45 -6.05 17.27
N LYS A 32 -9.01 -4.92 16.73
CA LYS A 32 -9.54 -3.59 17.02
C LYS A 32 -9.44 -2.75 15.75
N ASP A 33 -10.22 -1.68 15.66
CA ASP A 33 -10.04 -0.70 14.61
C ASP A 33 -8.62 -0.14 14.67
N ALA A 34 -8.02 0.05 13.51
CA ALA A 34 -6.69 0.64 13.41
C ALA A 34 -6.76 2.15 13.62
N GLU A 35 -5.68 2.72 14.13
CA GLU A 35 -5.46 4.17 14.14
C GLU A 35 -4.85 4.65 12.82
N GLU A 36 -5.00 5.93 12.49
CA GLU A 36 -4.39 6.50 11.28
C GLU A 36 -2.87 6.33 11.32
N GLY A 37 -2.31 5.66 10.31
CA GLY A 37 -0.87 5.40 10.21
C GLY A 37 -0.36 4.24 11.08
N GLU A 38 -1.22 3.49 11.78
CA GLU A 38 -0.80 2.31 12.56
C GLU A 38 -0.17 1.24 11.65
N TRP A 39 -0.69 1.08 10.44
CA TRP A 39 -0.20 0.13 9.44
C TRP A 39 0.15 0.82 8.11
N PRO A 40 1.29 1.55 8.02
CA PRO A 40 1.61 2.40 6.87
C PRO A 40 1.72 1.67 5.53
N TRP A 41 2.07 0.38 5.57
CA TRP A 41 2.19 -0.47 4.38
C TRP A 41 0.88 -1.07 3.91
N HIS A 42 -0.20 -0.98 4.68
CA HIS A 42 -1.48 -1.55 4.28
C HIS A 42 -2.05 -0.78 3.08
N GLY A 43 -2.28 -1.50 2.00
CA GLY A 43 -2.93 -0.99 0.80
C GLY A 43 -4.26 -1.70 0.57
N ALA A 44 -5.20 -0.99 -0.04
CA ALA A 44 -6.46 -1.53 -0.52
C ALA A 44 -6.42 -1.60 -2.04
N LEU A 45 -6.63 -2.80 -2.59
CA LEU A 45 -6.67 -3.07 -4.02
C LEU A 45 -8.12 -2.98 -4.51
N TYR A 46 -8.30 -2.17 -5.56
CA TYR A 46 -9.57 -1.97 -6.23
C TYR A 46 -9.44 -2.35 -7.70
N TYR A 47 -10.52 -2.86 -8.30
CA TYR A 47 -10.60 -2.95 -9.75
C TYR A 47 -11.94 -2.48 -10.31
N ARG A 48 -11.92 -2.09 -11.58
CA ARG A 48 -13.10 -1.76 -12.39
C ARG A 48 -13.54 -2.96 -13.24
N THR A 49 -14.84 -3.23 -13.29
CA THR A 49 -15.42 -4.39 -14.01
C THR A 49 -16.09 -4.05 -15.34
N GLY A 50 -16.14 -2.78 -15.74
CA GLY A 50 -16.74 -2.34 -16.99
C GLY A 50 -16.46 -0.87 -17.29
N GLN A 51 -16.67 -0.45 -18.54
CA GLN A 51 -16.59 0.97 -18.90
C GLN A 51 -17.61 1.78 -18.06
N ASN A 52 -17.16 2.91 -17.52
CA ASN A 52 -17.93 3.80 -16.64
C ASN A 52 -18.34 3.24 -15.27
N GLN A 53 -17.81 2.08 -14.85
CA GLN A 53 -17.99 1.59 -13.49
C GLN A 53 -16.93 2.18 -12.54
N PRO A 54 -17.25 2.46 -11.27
CA PRO A 54 -16.25 2.86 -10.28
C PRO A 54 -15.32 1.69 -9.93
N HIS A 55 -14.12 2.03 -9.46
CA HIS A 55 -13.21 1.06 -8.85
C HIS A 55 -13.84 0.53 -7.55
N GLN A 56 -14.02 -0.78 -7.45
CA GLN A 56 -14.60 -1.45 -6.27
C GLN A 56 -13.51 -2.15 -5.47
N TYR A 57 -13.63 -2.16 -4.14
CA TYR A 57 -12.69 -2.85 -3.25
C TYR A 57 -12.73 -4.36 -3.48
N ARG A 58 -11.56 -5.01 -3.51
CA ARG A 58 -11.45 -6.45 -3.79
C ARG A 58 -10.54 -7.19 -2.86
N CYS A 59 -9.36 -6.65 -2.60
CA CYS A 59 -8.35 -7.31 -1.77
C CYS A 59 -7.52 -6.31 -0.97
N GLY A 60 -6.73 -6.83 -0.03
CA GLY A 60 -5.61 -6.12 0.56
C GLY A 60 -4.35 -6.17 -0.31
N ALA A 61 -3.42 -5.29 0.01
CA ALA A 61 -2.12 -5.15 -0.61
C ALA A 61 -1.10 -4.67 0.42
N THR A 62 0.20 -4.88 0.16
CA THR A 62 1.28 -4.46 1.05
C THR A 62 2.35 -3.70 0.27
N LEU A 63 2.67 -2.48 0.69
CA LEU A 63 3.79 -1.71 0.13
C LEU A 63 5.11 -2.36 0.56
N ILE A 64 5.88 -2.89 -0.40
CA ILE A 64 7.17 -3.54 -0.14
C ILE A 64 8.36 -2.75 -0.72
N GLY A 65 8.08 -1.69 -1.47
CA GLY A 65 9.07 -0.77 -2.02
C GLY A 65 8.39 0.47 -2.60
N SER A 66 9.18 1.46 -3.03
CA SER A 66 8.64 2.73 -3.54
C SER A 66 7.76 2.60 -4.79
N ARG A 67 7.84 1.46 -5.49
CA ARG A 67 7.07 1.16 -6.71
C ARG A 67 6.58 -0.29 -6.75
N SER A 68 6.59 -0.97 -5.60
CA SER A 68 6.34 -2.41 -5.54
C SER A 68 5.33 -2.73 -4.46
N VAL A 69 4.31 -3.48 -4.85
CA VAL A 69 3.18 -3.86 -4.02
C VAL A 69 3.03 -5.37 -4.07
N LEU A 70 2.90 -5.99 -2.90
CA LEU A 70 2.63 -7.42 -2.74
C LEU A 70 1.13 -7.64 -2.51
N THR A 71 0.55 -8.62 -3.19
CA THR A 71 -0.82 -9.09 -2.97
C THR A 71 -0.92 -10.58 -3.34
N ALA A 72 -2.06 -11.22 -3.08
CA ALA A 72 -2.27 -12.60 -3.45
C ALA A 72 -2.53 -12.75 -4.95
N ALA A 73 -2.04 -13.84 -5.56
CA ALA A 73 -2.23 -14.10 -6.99
C ALA A 73 -3.73 -14.11 -7.40
N HIS A 74 -4.60 -14.70 -6.57
CA HIS A 74 -6.04 -14.74 -6.85
C HIS A 74 -6.73 -13.37 -6.86
N CYS A 75 -6.07 -12.32 -6.34
CA CYS A 75 -6.59 -10.95 -6.37
C CYS A 75 -6.38 -10.28 -7.74
N ILE A 76 -5.33 -10.68 -8.48
CA ILE A 76 -4.96 -10.10 -9.78
C ILE A 76 -5.22 -11.05 -10.96
N VAL A 77 -5.36 -12.35 -10.70
CA VAL A 77 -5.76 -13.38 -11.67
C VAL A 77 -6.99 -14.13 -11.11
N PRO A 78 -8.14 -13.44 -10.92
CA PRO A 78 -9.36 -14.12 -10.49
C PRO A 78 -9.81 -15.11 -11.57
N ASN A 79 -10.19 -16.32 -11.16
CA ASN A 79 -10.65 -17.40 -12.05
C ASN A 79 -9.67 -17.75 -13.19
N GLY A 80 -8.37 -17.53 -12.99
CA GLY A 80 -7.35 -17.87 -14.00
C GLY A 80 -7.14 -16.80 -15.08
N ILE A 81 -7.84 -15.66 -15.02
CA ILE A 81 -7.73 -14.57 -16.00
C ILE A 81 -7.14 -13.32 -15.32
N ALA A 82 -6.04 -12.81 -15.87
CA ALA A 82 -5.40 -11.60 -15.34
C ALA A 82 -6.25 -10.35 -15.59
N ILE A 83 -6.39 -9.49 -14.57
CA ILE A 83 -7.03 -8.18 -14.72
C ILE A 83 -6.09 -7.26 -15.51
N VAL A 84 -6.66 -6.51 -16.45
CA VAL A 84 -5.93 -5.48 -17.21
C VAL A 84 -5.37 -4.43 -16.23
N PRO A 85 -4.07 -4.09 -16.29
CA PRO A 85 -3.44 -3.16 -15.35
C PRO A 85 -4.17 -1.82 -15.20
N ASP A 86 -4.67 -1.24 -16.29
CA ASP A 86 -5.41 0.03 -16.29
C ASP A 86 -6.73 0.01 -15.49
N ASN A 87 -7.25 -1.19 -15.19
CA ASN A 87 -8.43 -1.36 -14.36
C ASN A 87 -8.09 -1.65 -12.90
N VAL A 88 -6.82 -1.70 -12.52
CA VAL A 88 -6.36 -1.94 -11.15
C VAL A 88 -5.90 -0.62 -10.53
N GLN A 89 -6.30 -0.38 -9.28
CA GLN A 89 -5.87 0.76 -8.50
C GLN A 89 -5.53 0.31 -7.08
N VAL A 90 -4.42 0.82 -6.53
CA VAL A 90 -4.06 0.57 -5.12
C VAL A 90 -4.12 1.87 -4.34
N LYS A 91 -4.83 1.86 -3.22
CA LYS A 91 -4.92 3.01 -2.31
C LYS A 91 -4.21 2.73 -1.00
N PHE A 92 -3.29 3.60 -0.62
CA PHE A 92 -2.60 3.57 0.67
C PHE A 92 -3.08 4.71 1.57
N GLY A 93 -2.82 4.62 2.88
CA GLY A 93 -3.24 5.64 3.85
C GLY A 93 -4.76 5.70 4.05
N MET A 94 -5.46 4.61 3.73
CA MET A 94 -6.91 4.47 3.91
C MET A 94 -7.19 3.90 5.30
N ILE A 95 -8.00 4.59 6.11
CA ILE A 95 -8.43 4.10 7.44
C ILE A 95 -9.80 3.41 7.40
N SER A 96 -10.67 3.83 6.48
CA SER A 96 -11.95 3.20 6.20
C SER A 96 -12.16 3.06 4.70
N ARG A 97 -12.82 1.97 4.29
CA ARG A 97 -13.08 1.67 2.88
C ARG A 97 -13.93 2.74 2.19
N ASN A 98 -14.83 3.40 2.94
CA ASN A 98 -15.75 4.41 2.42
C ASN A 98 -15.33 5.84 2.77
N HIS A 99 -14.34 6.00 3.66
CA HIS A 99 -13.87 7.30 4.12
C HIS A 99 -12.34 7.38 3.98
N PRO A 100 -11.83 8.05 2.92
CA PRO A 100 -10.39 8.18 2.71
C PRO A 100 -9.74 8.96 3.86
N GLY A 101 -8.61 8.46 4.34
CA GLY A 101 -7.80 9.17 5.34
C GLY A 101 -7.17 10.43 4.75
N SER A 102 -6.76 11.36 5.62
CA SER A 102 -6.12 12.63 5.21
C SER A 102 -4.86 12.41 4.35
N ASN A 103 -4.17 11.30 4.58
CA ASN A 103 -2.94 10.90 3.89
C ASN A 103 -3.18 9.89 2.76
N SER A 104 -4.43 9.71 2.31
CA SER A 104 -4.75 8.71 1.31
C SER A 104 -4.12 9.04 -0.05
N LYS A 105 -3.49 8.03 -0.68
CA LYS A 105 -2.89 8.15 -2.00
C LYS A 105 -3.31 6.99 -2.89
N SER A 106 -3.73 7.30 -4.11
CA SER A 106 -4.10 6.32 -5.14
C SER A 106 -2.96 6.21 -6.15
N TYR A 107 -2.63 4.97 -6.53
CA TYR A 107 -1.62 4.62 -7.51
C TYR A 107 -2.22 3.68 -8.55
#